data_AF-A0A7Y4QIW6-F1
#
_entry.id   AF-A0A7Y4QIW6-F1
#
_cell.length_a   1.000
_cell.length_b   1.000
_cell.length_c   1.000
_cell.angle_alpha   90.00
_cell.angle_beta   90.00
_cell.angle_gamma   90.00
#
_symmetry.space_group_name_H-M   'P 1'
#
loop_
_entity.id
_entity.type
_entity.pdbx_description
1 polymer ?
#
loop_
_entity_poly.entity_id
_entity_poly.type
_entity_poly.pdbx_seq_one_letter_code
_entity_poly.pdbx_strand_id
1 'polypeptide(L)'
;MSNPPNSINPKTQEEFAFVVTNFLMQTTNIQASNRTCRSALKAAEPQLAAQDRHNLVELSGHPAVGDMVNGLVQKPGSEIFETIAKGITENSLKGAMRNVDAAAIVFSHSLLDATLYTFCSLCHRVSPTDWLEFIGERKVKVSDLQVRTKADLLFEKSKSYLDELERESLSVKANTLHALCKPPPSPGYIKNYSYSSEGLEKFDTTRIGIVHAMQFKSPIQGVDAMLDFSQATGLYFAVMIARKYGLQMVAGNSFWNRLRAELA
;
A
#
# COMPACT_ATOMS: atom_id res chain seq x y z
N MET A 1 17.15 32.36 19.33
CA MET A 1 17.71 32.59 17.97
C MET A 1 18.33 31.29 17.52
N SER A 2 17.55 30.49 16.78
CA SER A 2 17.97 29.19 16.25
C SER A 2 18.98 29.39 15.12
N ASN A 3 20.08 28.62 15.14
CA ASN A 3 21.03 28.56 14.04
C ASN A 3 20.29 28.39 12.70
N PRO A 4 20.74 29.06 11.61
CA PRO A 4 20.19 28.79 10.30
C PRO A 4 20.33 27.28 10.03
N PRO A 5 19.30 26.61 9.52
CA PRO A 5 19.36 25.17 9.28
C PRO A 5 20.56 24.89 8.38
N ASN A 6 21.39 23.93 8.77
CA ASN A 6 22.36 23.31 7.88
C ASN A 6 21.68 23.12 6.53
N SER A 7 22.26 23.69 5.47
CA SER A 7 21.70 23.59 4.12
C SER A 7 21.38 22.13 3.83
N ILE A 8 20.10 21.82 3.63
CA ILE A 8 19.63 20.46 3.35
C ILE A 8 20.44 19.94 2.17
N ASN A 9 20.97 18.72 2.31
CA ASN A 9 21.70 18.08 1.23
C ASN A 9 20.79 18.00 -0.02
N PRO A 10 21.18 18.59 -1.17
CA PRO A 10 20.35 18.61 -2.38
C PRO A 10 19.92 17.22 -2.84
N LYS A 11 20.76 16.19 -2.60
CA LYS A 11 20.42 14.80 -2.93
C LYS A 11 19.29 14.26 -2.04
N THR A 12 19.28 14.60 -0.76
CA THR A 12 18.21 14.19 0.17
C THR A 12 16.89 14.89 -0.17
N GLN A 13 16.96 16.17 -0.51
CA GLN A 13 15.82 16.92 -1.05
C GLN A 13 15.29 16.29 -2.35
N GLU A 14 16.21 15.95 -3.25
CA GLU A 14 16.09 15.02 -4.39
C GLU A 14 15.15 13.85 -4.13
N GLU A 15 15.67 12.97 -3.29
CA GLU A 15 15.12 11.66 -3.00
C GLU A 15 13.77 11.76 -2.28
N PHE A 16 13.61 12.72 -1.37
CA PHE A 16 12.33 12.95 -0.70
C PHE A 16 11.23 13.33 -1.71
N ALA A 17 11.49 14.28 -2.60
CA ALA A 17 10.54 14.68 -3.63
C ALA A 17 10.21 13.52 -4.60
N PHE A 18 11.22 12.72 -4.96
CA PHE A 18 11.04 11.51 -5.77
C PHE A 18 10.12 10.50 -5.08
N VAL A 19 10.38 10.17 -3.81
CA VAL A 19 9.59 9.18 -3.04
C VAL A 19 8.14 9.63 -2.92
N VAL A 20 7.90 10.90 -2.61
CA VAL A 20 6.54 11.45 -2.52
C VAL A 20 5.81 11.41 -3.86
N THR A 21 6.49 11.80 -4.95
CA THR A 21 5.90 11.80 -6.29
C THR A 21 5.59 10.39 -6.76
N ASN A 22 6.52 9.45 -6.57
CA ASN A 22 6.30 8.04 -6.90
C ASN A 22 5.16 7.45 -6.08
N PHE A 23 5.10 7.71 -4.77
CA PHE A 23 3.98 7.25 -3.93
C PHE A 23 2.62 7.75 -4.45
N LEU A 24 2.53 9.03 -4.82
CA LEU A 24 1.31 9.63 -5.39
C LEU A 24 0.91 9.00 -6.72
N MET A 25 1.87 8.81 -7.63
CA MET A 25 1.63 8.16 -8.92
C MET A 25 1.17 6.72 -8.73
N GLN A 26 1.86 5.95 -7.89
CA GLN A 26 1.53 4.54 -7.67
C GLN A 26 0.17 4.35 -6.97
N THR A 27 -0.15 5.16 -5.95
CA THR A 27 -1.49 5.11 -5.31
C THR A 27 -2.60 5.47 -6.29
N THR A 28 -2.40 6.49 -7.12
CA THR A 28 -3.35 6.87 -8.19
C THR A 28 -3.52 5.74 -9.21
N ASN A 29 -2.42 5.10 -9.63
CA ASN A 29 -2.44 3.97 -10.56
C ASN A 29 -3.19 2.76 -9.98
N ILE A 30 -3.00 2.45 -8.69
CA ILE A 30 -3.72 1.36 -8.00
C ILE A 30 -5.23 1.64 -7.99
N GLN A 31 -5.64 2.85 -7.60
CA GLN A 31 -7.05 3.26 -7.60
C GLN A 31 -7.66 3.24 -9.01
N ALA A 32 -6.95 3.80 -10.00
CA ALA A 32 -7.40 3.82 -11.39
C ALA A 32 -7.54 2.40 -11.96
N SER A 33 -6.57 1.52 -11.66
CA SER A 33 -6.59 0.12 -12.10
C SER A 33 -7.76 -0.63 -11.46
N ASN A 34 -8.00 -0.47 -10.16
CA ASN A 34 -9.15 -1.08 -9.49
C ASN A 34 -10.48 -0.66 -10.14
N ARG A 35 -10.69 0.65 -10.35
CA ARG A 35 -11.90 1.18 -11.00
C ARG A 35 -12.06 0.71 -12.44
N THR A 36 -10.96 0.66 -13.19
CA THR A 36 -10.95 0.21 -14.59
C THR A 36 -11.30 -1.27 -14.66
N CYS A 37 -10.68 -2.12 -13.84
CA CYS A 37 -10.98 -3.55 -13.79
C CYS A 37 -12.44 -3.80 -13.37
N ARG A 38 -12.96 -3.11 -12.36
CA ARG A 38 -14.38 -3.20 -11.96
C ARG A 38 -15.33 -2.85 -13.12
N SER A 39 -15.03 -1.76 -13.82
CA SER A 39 -15.84 -1.30 -14.96
C SER A 39 -15.76 -2.29 -16.13
N ALA A 40 -14.57 -2.81 -16.44
CA ALA A 40 -14.34 -3.80 -17.48
C ALA A 40 -15.06 -5.12 -17.17
N LEU A 41 -14.99 -5.61 -15.92
CA LEU A 41 -15.71 -6.82 -15.50
C LEU A 41 -17.22 -6.66 -15.67
N LYS A 42 -17.78 -5.51 -15.30
CA LYS A 42 -19.20 -5.21 -15.52
C LYS A 42 -19.55 -5.16 -17.00
N ALA A 43 -18.71 -4.56 -17.83
CA ALA A 43 -18.93 -4.48 -19.27
C ALA A 43 -18.83 -5.85 -19.97
N ALA A 44 -18.04 -6.79 -19.40
CA ALA A 44 -17.84 -8.14 -19.92
C ALA A 44 -18.97 -9.13 -19.55
N GLU A 45 -19.95 -8.72 -18.74
CA GLU A 45 -21.03 -9.60 -18.28
C GLU A 45 -21.79 -10.31 -19.43
N PRO A 46 -22.19 -9.64 -20.53
CA PRO A 46 -22.89 -10.31 -21.63
C PRO A 46 -22.03 -11.38 -22.32
N GLN A 47 -20.73 -11.12 -22.50
CA GLN A 47 -19.80 -12.06 -23.12
C GLN A 47 -19.55 -13.26 -22.22
N LEU A 48 -19.36 -13.04 -20.93
CA LEU A 48 -19.22 -14.11 -19.93
C LEU A 48 -20.49 -14.95 -19.84
N ALA A 49 -21.68 -14.32 -19.86
CA ALA A 49 -22.95 -15.04 -19.86
C ALA A 49 -23.11 -15.94 -21.09
N ALA A 50 -22.71 -15.46 -22.27
CA ALA A 50 -22.73 -16.27 -23.50
C ALA A 50 -21.73 -17.45 -23.42
N GLN A 51 -20.53 -17.19 -22.90
CA GLN A 51 -19.49 -18.21 -22.73
C GLN A 51 -19.90 -19.27 -21.70
N ASP A 52 -20.45 -18.88 -20.55
CA ASP A 52 -20.87 -19.81 -19.50
C ASP A 52 -22.04 -20.68 -19.96
N ARG A 53 -22.98 -20.13 -20.74
CA ARG A 53 -24.02 -20.94 -21.41
C ARG A 53 -23.41 -21.96 -22.34
N HIS A 54 -22.46 -21.55 -23.17
CA HIS A 54 -21.79 -22.45 -24.11
C HIS A 54 -21.06 -23.59 -23.37
N ASN A 55 -20.26 -23.25 -22.35
CA ASN A 55 -19.56 -24.21 -21.51
C ASN A 55 -20.53 -25.19 -20.82
N LEU A 56 -21.69 -24.71 -20.36
CA LEU A 56 -22.69 -25.57 -19.73
C LEU A 56 -23.32 -26.55 -20.73
N VAL A 57 -23.58 -26.12 -21.98
CA VAL A 57 -24.02 -27.03 -23.05
C VAL A 57 -22.98 -28.11 -23.34
N GLU A 58 -21.71 -27.73 -23.46
CA GLU A 58 -20.61 -28.68 -23.68
C GLU A 58 -20.48 -29.68 -22.53
N LEU A 59 -20.57 -29.19 -21.29
CA LEU A 59 -20.49 -30.02 -20.09
C LEU A 59 -21.64 -31.04 -20.00
N SER A 60 -22.87 -30.62 -20.32
CA SER A 60 -24.03 -31.52 -20.38
C SER A 60 -23.91 -32.59 -21.47
N GLY A 61 -23.17 -32.30 -22.55
CA GLY A 61 -22.89 -33.27 -23.62
C GLY A 61 -21.76 -34.25 -23.32
N HIS A 62 -20.99 -34.04 -22.24
CA HIS A 62 -19.83 -34.86 -21.93
C HIS A 62 -20.23 -36.22 -21.31
N PRO A 63 -19.80 -37.39 -21.83
CA PRO A 63 -20.29 -38.70 -21.40
C PRO A 63 -20.12 -39.00 -19.90
N ALA A 64 -19.04 -38.53 -19.27
CA ALA A 64 -18.79 -38.75 -17.84
C ALA A 64 -19.60 -37.83 -16.90
N VAL A 65 -20.17 -36.75 -17.44
CA VAL A 65 -20.87 -35.71 -16.65
C VAL A 65 -22.37 -35.69 -16.99
N GLY A 66 -22.72 -36.05 -18.22
CA GLY A 66 -24.08 -36.17 -18.72
C GLY A 66 -24.95 -37.00 -17.79
N ASP A 67 -24.51 -38.18 -17.35
CA ASP A 67 -25.32 -39.03 -16.45
C ASP A 67 -25.55 -38.41 -15.05
N MET A 68 -24.61 -37.62 -14.54
CA MET A 68 -24.75 -36.88 -13.28
C MET A 68 -25.64 -35.63 -13.43
N VAL A 69 -25.60 -35.00 -14.60
CA VAL A 69 -26.16 -33.66 -14.83
C VAL A 69 -27.52 -33.72 -15.55
N ASN A 70 -27.82 -34.79 -16.28
CA ASN A 70 -29.09 -35.02 -16.99
C ASN A 70 -30.32 -35.02 -16.06
N GLY A 71 -30.13 -35.26 -14.76
CA GLY A 71 -31.19 -35.12 -13.75
C GLY A 71 -31.35 -33.71 -13.16
N LEU A 72 -30.36 -32.82 -13.32
CA LEU A 72 -30.28 -31.50 -12.66
C LEU A 72 -30.37 -30.33 -13.64
N VAL A 73 -29.79 -30.48 -14.84
CA VAL A 73 -29.79 -29.47 -15.90
C VAL A 73 -30.72 -29.99 -16.99
N GLN A 74 -31.92 -29.42 -17.06
CA GLN A 74 -32.85 -29.67 -18.16
C GLN A 74 -32.23 -29.22 -19.50
N LYS A 75 -32.90 -29.53 -20.61
CA LYS A 75 -32.46 -29.17 -21.98
C LYS A 75 -32.00 -27.69 -22.06
N PRO A 76 -30.96 -27.40 -22.86
CA PRO A 76 -30.56 -26.02 -23.14
C PRO A 76 -31.76 -25.14 -23.50
N GLY A 77 -31.83 -23.95 -22.91
CA GLY A 77 -32.97 -23.02 -23.05
C GLY A 77 -34.15 -23.26 -22.10
N SER A 78 -34.09 -24.28 -21.23
CA SER A 78 -35.04 -24.41 -20.11
C SER A 78 -34.81 -23.34 -19.03
N GLU A 79 -35.84 -23.04 -18.24
CA GLU A 79 -35.76 -22.07 -17.14
C GLU A 79 -34.67 -22.45 -16.10
N ILE A 80 -34.56 -23.73 -15.78
CA ILE A 80 -33.55 -24.25 -14.86
C ILE A 80 -32.14 -24.08 -15.45
N PHE A 81 -31.96 -24.39 -16.75
CA PHE A 81 -30.68 -24.20 -17.44
C PHE A 81 -30.24 -22.72 -17.40
N GLU A 82 -31.13 -21.79 -17.76
CA GLU A 82 -30.82 -20.36 -17.76
C GLU A 82 -30.52 -19.85 -16.34
N THR A 83 -31.23 -20.35 -15.33
CA THR A 83 -30.98 -20.01 -13.93
C THR A 83 -29.59 -20.46 -13.48
N ILE A 84 -29.16 -21.67 -13.85
CA ILE A 84 -27.83 -22.19 -13.53
C ILE A 84 -26.75 -21.40 -14.26
N ALA A 85 -26.91 -21.18 -15.57
CA ALA A 85 -25.95 -20.42 -16.37
C ALA A 85 -25.76 -19.01 -15.81
N LYS A 86 -26.87 -18.31 -15.49
CA LYS A 86 -26.83 -17.00 -14.85
C LYS A 86 -26.12 -17.05 -13.50
N GLY A 87 -26.42 -18.06 -12.67
CA GLY A 87 -25.78 -18.25 -11.37
C GLY A 87 -24.26 -18.44 -11.47
N ILE A 88 -23.78 -19.19 -12.48
CA ILE A 88 -22.35 -19.36 -12.77
C ILE A 88 -21.73 -18.00 -13.10
N THR A 89 -22.31 -17.26 -14.05
CA THR A 89 -21.80 -15.95 -14.46
C THR A 89 -21.76 -14.94 -13.32
N GLU A 90 -22.84 -14.84 -12.53
CA GLU A 90 -22.90 -13.95 -11.37
C GLU A 90 -21.81 -14.31 -10.34
N ASN A 91 -21.59 -15.60 -10.08
CA ASN A 91 -20.57 -16.05 -9.13
C ASN A 91 -19.16 -15.76 -9.64
N SER A 92 -18.88 -16.00 -10.92
CA SER A 92 -17.62 -15.68 -11.58
C SER A 92 -17.32 -14.18 -11.52
N LEU A 93 -18.29 -13.33 -11.87
CA LEU A 93 -18.16 -11.87 -11.80
C LEU A 93 -17.91 -11.39 -10.37
N LYS A 94 -18.73 -11.84 -9.41
CA LYS A 94 -18.54 -11.49 -7.99
C LYS A 94 -17.18 -11.94 -7.48
N GLY A 95 -16.71 -13.13 -7.89
CA GLY A 95 -15.38 -13.65 -7.53
C GLY A 95 -14.26 -12.79 -8.10
N ALA A 96 -14.34 -12.45 -9.39
CA ALA A 96 -13.36 -11.58 -10.04
C ALA A 96 -13.31 -10.19 -9.42
N MET A 97 -14.46 -9.57 -9.12
CA MET A 97 -14.52 -8.28 -8.43
C MET A 97 -13.84 -8.34 -7.05
N ARG A 98 -14.11 -9.39 -6.28
CA ARG A 98 -13.48 -9.61 -4.96
C ARG A 98 -11.96 -9.74 -5.09
N ASN A 99 -11.46 -10.42 -6.12
CA ASN A 99 -10.02 -10.56 -6.36
C ASN A 99 -9.36 -9.23 -6.72
N VAL A 100 -10.01 -8.43 -7.58
CA VAL A 100 -9.54 -7.10 -7.97
C VAL A 100 -9.48 -6.16 -6.77
N ASP A 101 -10.46 -6.22 -5.88
CA ASP A 101 -10.52 -5.42 -4.66
C ASP A 101 -9.47 -5.83 -3.63
N ALA A 102 -9.32 -7.14 -3.42
CA ALA A 102 -8.30 -7.72 -2.57
C ALA A 102 -6.90 -7.29 -3.03
N ALA A 103 -6.61 -7.43 -4.32
CA ALA A 103 -5.32 -7.06 -4.91
C ALA A 103 -5.02 -5.57 -4.70
N ALA A 104 -6.00 -4.69 -4.92
CA ALA A 104 -5.83 -3.25 -4.74
C ALA A 104 -5.45 -2.90 -3.29
N ILE A 105 -6.11 -3.51 -2.30
CA ILE A 105 -5.81 -3.30 -0.87
C ILE A 105 -4.40 -3.80 -0.54
N VAL A 106 -4.03 -5.00 -0.99
CA VAL A 106 -2.70 -5.58 -0.74
C VAL A 106 -1.62 -4.68 -1.34
N PHE A 107 -1.77 -4.24 -2.59
CA PHE A 107 -0.79 -3.36 -3.23
C PHE A 107 -0.70 -1.99 -2.55
N SER A 108 -1.84 -1.39 -2.21
CA SER A 108 -1.86 -0.09 -1.52
C SER A 108 -1.19 -0.18 -0.14
N HIS A 109 -1.43 -1.27 0.59
CA HIS A 109 -0.78 -1.54 1.87
C HIS A 109 0.74 -1.70 1.72
N SER A 110 1.20 -2.58 0.82
CA SER A 110 2.62 -2.82 0.58
C SER A 110 3.35 -1.54 0.15
N LEU A 111 2.72 -0.73 -0.69
CA LEU A 111 3.26 0.56 -1.10
C LEU A 111 3.38 1.53 0.08
N LEU A 112 2.35 1.64 0.91
CA LEU A 112 2.38 2.50 2.10
C LEU A 112 3.47 2.05 3.09
N ASP A 113 3.58 0.76 3.37
CA ASP A 113 4.59 0.19 4.26
C ASP A 113 6.03 0.47 3.80
N ALA A 114 6.31 0.20 2.53
CA ALA A 114 7.61 0.51 1.93
C ALA A 114 7.91 2.02 1.95
N THR A 115 6.89 2.86 1.75
CA THR A 115 7.03 4.32 1.78
C THR A 115 7.32 4.83 3.18
N LEU A 116 6.62 4.34 4.21
CA LEU A 116 6.89 4.72 5.60
C LEU A 116 8.29 4.30 6.04
N TYR A 117 8.77 3.12 5.61
CA TYR A 117 10.15 2.71 5.84
C TYR A 117 11.16 3.65 5.16
N THR A 118 10.90 3.99 3.90
CA THR A 118 11.76 4.92 3.14
C THR A 118 11.80 6.30 3.81
N PHE A 119 10.67 6.77 4.34
CA PHE A 119 10.60 7.97 5.16
C PHE A 119 11.43 7.88 6.44
N CYS A 120 11.37 6.75 7.16
CA CYS A 120 12.26 6.50 8.30
C CYS A 120 13.75 6.62 7.89
N SER A 121 14.14 5.98 6.78
CA SER A 121 15.51 6.05 6.26
C SER A 121 15.94 7.46 5.89
N LEU A 122 15.05 8.25 5.28
CA LEU A 122 15.31 9.65 4.96
C LEU A 122 15.46 10.50 6.23
N CYS A 123 14.57 10.35 7.21
CA CYS A 123 14.68 11.05 8.50
C CYS A 123 16.02 10.75 9.19
N HIS A 124 16.43 9.47 9.21
CA HIS A 124 17.74 9.05 9.75
C HIS A 124 18.90 9.74 9.04
N ARG A 125 18.85 9.83 7.71
CA ARG A 125 19.91 10.47 6.93
C ARG A 125 19.98 11.98 7.12
N VAL A 126 18.83 12.64 7.31
CA VAL A 126 18.78 14.09 7.55
C VAL A 126 19.30 14.43 8.95
N SER A 127 18.84 13.71 9.98
CA SER A 127 19.20 13.97 11.37
C SER A 127 19.35 12.66 12.15
N PRO A 128 20.53 12.00 12.09
CA PRO A 128 20.77 10.78 12.87
C PRO A 128 20.60 11.01 14.38
N THR A 129 20.83 12.23 14.86
CA THR A 129 20.71 12.60 16.28
C THR A 129 19.28 12.52 16.81
N ASP A 130 18.27 12.68 15.95
CA ASP A 130 16.87 12.54 16.35
C ASP A 130 16.55 11.10 16.77
N TRP A 131 17.36 10.12 16.35
CA TRP A 131 17.16 8.71 16.60
C TRP A 131 17.72 8.22 17.94
N LEU A 132 18.32 9.12 18.73
CA LEU A 132 18.93 8.80 20.03
C LEU A 132 17.95 8.09 20.98
N GLU A 133 16.67 8.46 20.95
CA GLU A 133 15.64 7.89 21.83
C GLU A 133 15.31 6.42 21.51
N PHE A 134 15.56 5.95 20.28
CA PHE A 134 15.26 4.56 19.88
C PHE A 134 16.43 3.58 20.08
N ILE A 135 17.64 4.10 20.26
CA ILE A 135 18.84 3.29 20.52
C ILE A 135 19.20 3.23 22.01
N GLY A 136 18.31 3.72 22.88
CA GLY A 136 18.50 3.75 24.32
C GLY A 136 18.87 2.37 24.89
N GLU A 137 19.87 2.34 25.78
CA GLU A 137 20.47 1.16 26.41
C GLU A 137 21.30 0.21 25.51
N ARG A 138 21.48 0.50 24.21
CA ARG A 138 22.37 -0.32 23.37
C ARG A 138 23.82 -0.22 23.87
N LYS A 139 24.38 -1.35 24.30
CA LYS A 139 25.76 -1.45 24.80
C LYS A 139 26.77 -1.14 23.68
N VAL A 140 27.80 -0.38 24.03
CA VAL A 140 28.99 -0.12 23.19
C VAL A 140 30.20 -0.71 23.91
N LYS A 141 31.12 -1.36 23.17
CA LYS A 141 32.33 -1.89 23.79
C LYS A 141 33.26 -0.72 24.14
N VAL A 142 33.92 -0.80 25.29
CA VAL A 142 34.91 0.22 25.71
C VAL A 142 36.04 0.35 24.69
N SER A 143 36.42 -0.75 24.03
CA SER A 143 37.40 -0.75 22.94
C SER A 143 36.99 0.16 21.78
N ASP A 144 35.69 0.23 21.45
CA ASP A 144 35.21 1.02 20.32
C ASP A 144 35.29 2.53 20.62
N LEU A 145 35.22 2.91 21.90
CA LEU A 145 35.38 4.30 22.35
C LEU A 145 36.80 4.83 22.14
N GLN A 146 37.79 3.96 21.94
CA GLN A 146 39.19 4.35 21.71
C GLN A 146 39.48 4.65 20.24
N VAL A 147 38.72 4.05 19.31
CA VAL A 147 39.01 4.08 17.86
C VAL A 147 37.93 4.78 17.03
N ARG A 148 36.75 5.01 17.59
CA ARG A 148 35.62 5.58 16.84
C ARG A 148 35.05 6.80 17.54
N THR A 149 34.54 7.72 16.72
CA THR A 149 33.88 8.91 17.25
C THR A 149 32.50 8.54 17.79
N LYS A 150 31.97 9.37 18.70
CA LYS A 150 30.58 9.28 19.16
C LYS A 150 29.59 9.30 17.98
N ALA A 151 29.88 10.09 16.94
CA ALA A 151 29.04 10.18 15.75
C ALA A 151 29.00 8.86 14.97
N ASP A 152 30.15 8.18 14.80
CA ASP A 152 30.22 6.89 14.10
C ASP A 152 29.44 5.80 14.84
N LEU A 153 29.53 5.79 16.17
CA LEU A 153 28.83 4.84 17.02
C LEU A 153 27.32 5.09 16.99
N LEU A 154 26.92 6.35 17.09
CA LEU A 154 25.52 6.77 16.99
C LEU A 154 24.93 6.38 15.64
N PHE A 155 25.64 6.69 14.56
CA PHE A 155 25.21 6.36 13.20
C PHE A 155 25.02 4.85 13.02
N GLU A 156 25.99 4.03 13.45
CA GLU A 156 25.87 2.57 13.35
C GLU A 156 24.69 2.03 14.16
N LYS A 157 24.55 2.44 15.42
CA LYS A 157 23.48 1.92 16.29
C LYS A 157 22.11 2.33 15.80
N SER A 158 21.96 3.58 15.34
CA SER A 158 20.69 4.06 14.78
C SER A 158 20.39 3.41 13.42
N LYS A 159 21.42 3.14 12.59
CA LYS A 159 21.26 2.37 11.37
C LYS A 159 20.82 0.93 11.64
N SER A 160 21.42 0.26 12.64
CA SER A 160 21.00 -1.09 13.05
C SER A 160 19.53 -1.13 13.48
N TYR A 161 19.06 -0.12 14.21
CA TYR A 161 17.65 -0.01 14.57
C TYR A 161 16.76 0.23 13.33
N LEU A 162 17.21 1.07 12.39
CA LEU A 162 16.50 1.26 11.12
C LEU A 162 16.41 -0.05 10.32
N ASP A 163 17.49 -0.82 10.23
CA ASP A 163 17.51 -2.11 9.51
C ASP A 163 16.55 -3.12 10.16
N GLU A 164 16.43 -3.11 11.50
CA GLU A 164 15.42 -3.91 12.23
C GLU A 164 13.99 -3.43 11.89
N LEU A 165 13.78 -2.11 11.82
CA LEU A 165 12.49 -1.47 11.55
C LEU A 165 11.91 -1.85 10.17
N GLU A 166 12.74 -2.23 9.20
CA GLU A 166 12.29 -2.70 7.88
C GLU A 166 11.27 -3.85 8.00
N ARG A 167 11.53 -4.78 8.92
CA ARG A 167 10.74 -6.01 9.13
C ARG A 167 9.56 -5.83 10.07
N GLU A 168 9.48 -4.68 10.73
CA GLU A 168 8.42 -4.38 11.69
C GLU A 168 7.09 -4.06 11.00
N SER A 169 6.00 -4.02 11.77
CA SER A 169 4.68 -3.71 11.21
C SER A 169 4.56 -2.25 10.74
N LEU A 170 3.58 -2.01 9.88
CA LEU A 170 3.24 -0.67 9.37
C LEU A 170 2.99 0.31 10.53
N SER A 171 2.32 -0.15 11.60
CA SER A 171 2.02 0.64 12.79
C SER A 171 3.28 1.04 13.56
N VAL A 172 4.28 0.15 13.67
CA VAL A 172 5.55 0.47 14.34
C VAL A 172 6.31 1.54 13.56
N LYS A 173 6.34 1.45 12.23
CA LYS A 173 6.95 2.47 11.36
C LYS A 173 6.25 3.83 11.50
N ALA A 174 4.91 3.84 11.46
CA ALA A 174 4.11 5.04 11.66
C ALA A 174 4.35 5.71 13.03
N ASN A 175 4.37 4.91 14.10
CA ASN A 175 4.64 5.38 15.45
C ASN A 175 6.06 5.95 15.59
N THR A 176 7.04 5.32 14.93
CA THR A 176 8.42 5.82 14.88
C THR A 176 8.49 7.20 14.22
N LEU A 177 7.82 7.38 13.08
CA LEU A 177 7.75 8.68 12.40
C LEU A 177 7.05 9.76 13.25
N HIS A 178 6.00 9.41 13.98
CA HIS A 178 5.35 10.31 14.94
C HIS A 178 6.28 10.70 16.09
N ALA A 179 7.00 9.74 16.67
CA ALA A 179 7.95 9.99 17.74
C ALA A 179 9.10 10.90 17.26
N LEU A 180 9.61 10.71 16.04
CA LEU A 180 10.63 11.57 15.43
C LEU A 180 10.12 12.99 15.15
N CYS A 181 8.96 13.11 14.52
CA CYS A 181 8.48 14.40 14.01
C CYS A 181 7.72 15.22 15.05
N LYS A 182 7.13 14.56 16.06
CA LYS A 182 6.35 15.15 17.16
C LYS A 182 5.30 16.16 16.63
N PRO A 183 4.37 15.72 15.75
CA PRO A 183 3.38 16.62 15.17
C PRO A 183 2.47 17.22 16.26
N PRO A 184 1.94 18.44 16.06
CA PRO A 184 0.96 19.00 17.00
C PRO A 184 -0.33 18.16 17.02
N PRO A 185 -1.15 18.21 18.09
CA PRO A 185 -2.33 17.34 18.26
C PRO A 185 -3.41 17.44 17.17
N SER A 186 -3.42 18.51 16.37
CA SER A 186 -4.34 18.69 15.25
C SER A 186 -3.62 19.44 14.13
N PRO A 187 -2.77 18.73 13.38
CA PRO A 187 -1.83 19.38 12.48
C PRO A 187 -2.48 20.00 11.24
N GLY A 188 -3.69 19.54 10.87
CA GLY A 188 -4.42 20.04 9.71
C GLY A 188 -3.63 19.95 8.41
N TYR A 189 -2.70 18.98 8.30
CA TYR A 189 -1.78 18.86 7.17
C TYR A 189 -2.50 18.55 5.86
N ILE A 190 -3.54 17.71 5.93
CA ILE A 190 -4.35 17.29 4.79
C ILE A 190 -5.80 17.69 5.09
N LYS A 191 -6.44 18.37 4.13
CA LYS A 191 -7.83 18.81 4.27
C LYS A 191 -8.74 17.59 4.44
N ASN A 192 -9.63 17.64 5.44
CA ASN A 192 -10.60 16.58 5.76
C ASN A 192 -9.99 15.22 6.11
N TYR A 193 -8.73 15.17 6.55
CA TYR A 193 -8.09 13.93 6.99
C TYR A 193 -7.40 14.12 8.34
N SER A 194 -7.60 13.15 9.23
CA SER A 194 -6.90 13.02 10.50
C SER A 194 -6.29 11.63 10.56
N TYR A 195 -5.02 11.55 10.96
CA TYR A 195 -4.38 10.26 11.19
C TYR A 195 -5.14 9.46 12.25
N SER A 196 -5.34 8.17 11.98
CA SER A 196 -5.96 7.22 12.91
C SER A 196 -5.10 5.97 13.01
N SER A 197 -4.55 5.73 14.21
CA SER A 197 -3.80 4.51 14.50
C SER A 197 -4.70 3.27 14.40
N GLU A 198 -5.95 3.38 14.88
CA GLU A 198 -6.96 2.33 14.74
C GLU A 198 -7.29 2.07 13.26
N GLY A 199 -7.37 3.13 12.45
CA GLY A 199 -7.57 3.01 11.00
C GLY A 199 -6.42 2.26 10.33
N LEU A 200 -5.18 2.51 10.75
CA LEU A 200 -3.99 1.84 10.23
C LEU A 200 -3.96 0.36 10.62
N GLU A 201 -4.29 0.05 11.88
CA GLU A 201 -4.39 -1.32 12.37
C GLU A 201 -5.50 -2.11 11.66
N LYS A 202 -6.67 -1.48 11.46
CA LYS A 202 -7.76 -2.08 10.67
C LYS A 202 -7.33 -2.35 9.24
N PHE A 203 -6.54 -1.46 8.64
CA PHE A 203 -6.04 -1.62 7.28
C PHE A 203 -5.06 -2.79 7.16
N ASP A 204 -4.10 -2.91 8.09
CA ASP A 204 -3.17 -4.05 8.13
C ASP A 204 -3.91 -5.37 8.44
N THR A 205 -4.82 -5.36 9.41
CA THR A 205 -5.67 -6.53 9.72
C THR A 205 -6.47 -6.99 8.51
N THR A 206 -7.03 -6.06 7.74
CA THR A 206 -7.75 -6.38 6.49
C THR A 206 -6.80 -7.02 5.47
N ARG A 207 -5.60 -6.47 5.30
CA ARG A 207 -4.58 -7.05 4.40
C ARG A 207 -4.19 -8.46 4.84
N ILE A 208 -3.93 -8.68 6.12
CA ILE A 208 -3.62 -10.00 6.69
C ILE A 208 -4.78 -10.96 6.43
N GLY A 209 -6.03 -10.52 6.64
CA GLY A 209 -7.24 -11.29 6.34
C GLY A 209 -7.32 -11.70 4.87
N ILE A 210 -7.01 -10.80 3.93
CA ILE A 210 -6.99 -11.11 2.49
C ILE A 210 -5.93 -12.16 2.13
N VAL A 211 -4.74 -12.06 2.73
CA VAL A 211 -3.61 -12.95 2.41
C VAL A 211 -3.76 -14.32 3.06
N HIS A 212 -4.19 -14.37 4.32
CA HIS A 212 -4.20 -15.60 5.12
C HIS A 212 -5.55 -16.30 5.16
N ALA A 213 -6.65 -15.55 5.11
CA ALA A 213 -7.95 -16.17 4.96
C ALA A 213 -8.27 -16.28 3.47
N MET A 214 -8.88 -17.39 3.06
CA MET A 214 -9.57 -17.47 1.76
C MET A 214 -10.83 -16.58 1.76
N GLN A 215 -10.70 -15.32 2.20
CA GLN A 215 -11.74 -14.32 2.33
C GLN A 215 -12.27 -13.80 0.99
N PHE A 216 -11.93 -14.47 -0.11
CA PHE A 216 -12.67 -14.35 -1.38
C PHE A 216 -14.12 -14.81 -1.25
N LYS A 217 -14.55 -15.39 -0.11
CA LYS A 217 -15.94 -15.78 0.13
C LYS A 217 -16.89 -14.60 0.37
N SER A 218 -16.41 -13.44 0.85
CA SER A 218 -17.26 -12.29 1.18
C SER A 218 -16.80 -11.01 0.47
N PRO A 219 -17.71 -10.10 0.10
CA PRO A 219 -17.32 -8.80 -0.45
C PRO A 219 -16.55 -7.97 0.58
N ILE A 220 -15.44 -7.36 0.16
CA ILE A 220 -14.68 -6.42 1.00
C ILE A 220 -15.43 -5.09 1.00
N GLN A 221 -15.84 -4.63 2.19
CA GLN A 221 -16.60 -3.40 2.32
C GLN A 221 -15.67 -2.19 2.36
N GLY A 222 -16.04 -1.11 1.66
CA GLY A 222 -15.35 0.18 1.75
C GLY A 222 -13.96 0.23 1.10
N VAL A 223 -13.72 -0.56 0.04
CA VAL A 223 -12.43 -0.62 -0.68
C VAL A 223 -11.93 0.77 -1.07
N ASP A 224 -12.77 1.59 -1.72
CA ASP A 224 -12.38 2.94 -2.15
C ASP A 224 -11.94 3.81 -0.96
N ALA A 225 -12.68 3.75 0.15
CA ALA A 225 -12.32 4.48 1.37
C ALA A 225 -10.99 3.99 1.99
N MET A 226 -10.66 2.71 1.89
CA MET A 226 -9.37 2.17 2.33
C MET A 226 -8.22 2.64 1.44
N LEU A 227 -8.43 2.68 0.12
CA LEU A 227 -7.43 3.20 -0.81
C LEU A 227 -7.19 4.70 -0.59
N ASP A 228 -8.26 5.47 -0.41
CA ASP A 228 -8.19 6.90 -0.09
C ASP A 228 -7.49 7.13 1.27
N PHE A 229 -7.81 6.30 2.28
CA PHE A 229 -7.15 6.33 3.58
C PHE A 229 -5.64 6.07 3.44
N SER A 230 -5.23 5.06 2.67
CA SER A 230 -3.82 4.71 2.46
C SER A 230 -3.06 5.87 1.81
N GLN A 231 -3.62 6.46 0.75
CA GLN A 231 -3.03 7.61 0.06
C GLN A 231 -2.92 8.83 1.00
N ALA A 232 -4.00 9.18 1.71
CA ALA A 232 -4.02 10.31 2.64
C ALA A 232 -3.04 10.11 3.81
N THR A 233 -2.88 8.87 4.29
CA THR A 233 -1.91 8.52 5.34
C THR A 233 -0.48 8.75 4.86
N GLY A 234 -0.10 8.26 3.68
CA GLY A 234 1.25 8.49 3.16
C GLY A 234 1.54 9.97 2.91
N LEU A 235 0.57 10.73 2.40
CA LEU A 235 0.66 12.19 2.25
C LEU A 235 0.80 12.92 3.58
N TYR A 236 0.05 12.50 4.60
CA TYR A 236 0.15 13.06 5.95
C TYR A 236 1.57 12.92 6.51
N PHE A 237 2.18 11.73 6.38
CA PHE A 237 3.57 11.52 6.82
C PHE A 237 4.56 12.34 5.98
N ALA A 238 4.36 12.43 4.66
CA ALA A 238 5.19 13.27 3.80
C ALA A 238 5.19 14.74 4.26
N VAL A 239 4.00 15.34 4.47
CA VAL A 239 3.88 16.74 4.91
C VAL A 239 4.50 16.93 6.30
N MET A 240 4.29 15.99 7.21
CA MET A 240 4.87 16.04 8.55
C MET A 240 6.41 16.09 8.52
N ILE A 241 7.02 15.20 7.72
CA ILE A 241 8.48 15.12 7.56
C ILE A 241 9.01 16.37 6.86
N ALA A 242 8.34 16.83 5.79
CA ALA A 242 8.67 18.05 5.08
C ALA A 242 8.75 19.25 6.03
N ARG A 243 7.75 19.41 6.91
CA ARG A 243 7.72 20.49 7.90
C ARG A 243 8.82 20.36 8.95
N LYS A 244 9.05 19.16 9.48
CA LYS A 244 10.07 18.91 10.53
C LYS A 244 11.48 19.22 10.03
N TYR A 245 11.80 18.81 8.81
CA TYR A 245 13.16 18.85 8.27
C TYR A 245 13.38 19.95 7.22
N GLY A 246 12.37 20.75 6.89
CA GLY A 246 12.43 21.80 5.87
C GLY A 246 12.51 21.26 4.44
N LEU A 247 12.09 20.02 4.19
CA LEU A 247 12.10 19.41 2.86
C LEU A 247 10.94 19.93 2.01
N GLN A 248 11.12 19.96 0.69
CA GLN A 248 10.08 20.32 -0.27
C GLN A 248 9.50 19.07 -0.94
N MET A 249 8.18 19.03 -1.13
CA MET A 249 7.51 17.90 -1.79
C MET A 249 7.54 17.98 -3.32
N VAL A 250 7.85 19.15 -3.89
CA VAL A 250 7.88 19.36 -5.34
C VAL A 250 9.27 19.05 -5.86
N ALA A 251 9.34 18.16 -6.83
CA ALA A 251 10.59 17.82 -7.47
C ALA A 251 11.03 18.93 -8.44
N GLY A 252 12.30 19.33 -8.37
CA GLY A 252 12.86 20.36 -9.27
C GLY A 252 12.96 19.89 -10.72
N ASN A 253 13.35 20.78 -11.64
CA ASN A 253 13.47 20.48 -13.08
C ASN A 253 14.37 19.25 -13.37
N SER A 254 15.37 18.97 -12.52
CA SER A 254 16.24 17.79 -12.63
C SER A 254 15.50 16.45 -12.51
N PHE A 255 14.43 16.39 -11.71
CA PHE A 255 13.62 15.19 -11.55
C PHE A 255 12.82 14.90 -12.81
N TRP A 256 12.13 15.89 -13.37
CA TRP A 256 11.33 15.70 -14.57
C TRP A 256 12.18 15.27 -15.77
N ASN A 257 13.43 15.73 -15.84
CA ASN A 257 14.36 15.30 -16.86
C ASN A 257 14.79 13.84 -16.69
N ARG A 258 15.02 13.37 -15.45
CA ARG A 258 15.31 11.96 -15.16
C ARG A 258 14.12 11.05 -15.45
N LEU A 259 12.93 11.42 -14.99
CA LEU A 259 11.71 10.64 -15.23
C LEU A 259 11.43 10.50 -16.73
N ARG A 260 11.62 11.55 -17.52
CA ARG A 260 11.52 11.46 -18.99
C ARG A 260 12.56 10.54 -19.61
N ALA A 261 13.77 10.48 -19.05
CA ALA A 261 14.82 9.61 -19.55
C ALA A 261 14.58 8.12 -19.21
N GLU A 262 13.90 7.82 -18.11
CA GLU A 262 13.53 6.44 -17.74
C GLU A 262 12.27 5.93 -18.47
N LEU A 263 11.42 6.84 -18.94
CA LEU A 263 10.20 6.52 -19.69
C LEU A 263 10.38 6.55 -21.21
N ALA A 264 11.57 6.92 -21.71
CA ALA A 264 11.94 6.95 -23.12
C ALA A 264 12.80 5.73 -23.49
#